data_AF-A0A348TN24-F1
#
_entry.id   AF-A0A348TN24-F1
#
_cell.length_a   1.000
_cell.length_b   1.000
_cell.length_c   1.000
_cell.angle_alpha   90.00
_cell.angle_beta   90.00
_cell.angle_gamma   90.00
#
_symmetry.space_group_name_H-M   'P 1'
#
loop_
_entity.id
_entity.type
_entity.pdbx_description
1 polymer ?
#
loop_
_entity_poly.entity_id
_entity_poly.type
_entity_poly.pdbx_seq_one_letter_code
_entity_poly.pdbx_strand_id
1 'polypeptide(L)'
;MVGSIIGAIAAFFLLQIKLTWLWIAIFTPTLVHVYVFTGFFMLYGALKNKSIPGIISVIVLIACSVYILSSSTKSFNYPSELTLQRFDESTFNNIVEFFREFIGMENRFIGNVNVSYIKVLTFIAFAYTYHYLNWFSKTSLIKWHEINTKKWLLILMVWAISISLYSFNYKLGFAILFLLSFLHVFLEFPLNVISIKGIIQELLLRFR
;
A
#
# COMPACT_ATOMS: atom_id res chain seq x y z
N MET A 1 -10.42 28.22 -1.71
CA MET A 1 -10.02 28.74 -3.04
C MET A 1 -8.61 28.28 -3.44
N VAL A 2 -7.57 28.55 -2.64
CA VAL A 2 -6.18 28.17 -3.00
C VAL A 2 -5.98 26.64 -3.13
N GLY A 3 -6.50 25.84 -2.20
CA GLY A 3 -6.39 24.37 -2.30
C GLY A 3 -7.16 23.76 -3.49
N SER A 4 -8.26 24.40 -3.89
CA SER A 4 -9.07 24.02 -5.05
C SER A 4 -8.31 24.26 -6.37
N ILE A 5 -7.54 25.35 -6.42
CA ILE A 5 -6.70 25.71 -7.57
C ILE A 5 -5.51 24.76 -7.68
N ILE A 6 -4.85 24.44 -6.56
CA ILE A 6 -3.74 23.47 -6.53
C ILE A 6 -4.23 22.08 -6.96
N GLY A 7 -5.41 21.65 -6.48
CA GLY A 7 -6.02 20.39 -6.90
C GLY A 7 -6.37 20.35 -8.38
N ALA A 8 -6.89 21.44 -8.95
CA ALA A 8 -7.20 21.53 -10.38
C ALA A 8 -5.94 21.50 -11.26
N ILE A 9 -4.87 22.17 -10.82
CA ILE A 9 -3.58 22.16 -11.51
C ILE A 9 -2.97 20.75 -11.49
N ALA A 10 -2.97 20.08 -10.34
CA ALA A 10 -2.51 18.70 -10.23
C ALA A 10 -3.32 17.75 -11.12
N ALA A 11 -4.65 17.91 -11.17
CA ALA A 11 -5.54 17.12 -12.03
C ALA A 11 -5.27 17.38 -13.53
N PHE A 12 -5.04 18.62 -13.95
CA PHE A 12 -4.71 18.97 -15.33
C PHE A 12 -3.39 18.31 -15.78
N PHE A 13 -2.36 18.35 -14.94
CA PHE A 13 -1.09 17.69 -15.24
C PHE A 13 -1.23 16.17 -15.27
N LEU A 14 -2.03 15.57 -14.39
CA LEU A 14 -2.31 14.12 -14.41
C LEU A 14 -2.94 13.64 -15.72
N LEU A 15 -3.77 14.46 -16.37
CA LEU A 15 -4.43 14.10 -17.64
C LEU A 15 -3.48 14.12 -18.85
N GLN A 16 -2.33 14.79 -18.75
CA GLN A 16 -1.34 14.90 -19.84
C GLN A 16 -0.29 13.77 -19.82
N ILE A 17 -0.38 12.88 -18.83
CA ILE A 17 0.61 11.84 -18.55
C ILE A 17 0.35 10.62 -19.47
N LYS A 18 1.38 10.13 -20.19
CA LYS A 18 1.27 8.90 -21.00
C LYS A 18 0.80 7.74 -20.13
N LEU A 19 0.02 6.80 -20.70
CA LEU A 19 -0.55 5.65 -20.00
C LEU A 19 0.47 4.87 -19.14
N THR A 20 1.73 4.75 -19.59
CA THR A 20 2.82 4.12 -18.82
C THR A 20 3.12 4.81 -17.49
N TRP A 21 3.07 6.14 -17.46
CA TRP A 21 3.30 6.94 -16.26
C TRP A 21 2.06 6.98 -15.35
N LEU A 22 0.86 6.77 -15.91
CA LEU A 22 -0.37 6.57 -15.13
C LEU A 22 -0.27 5.31 -14.26
N TRP A 23 0.29 4.22 -14.80
CA TRP A 23 0.55 3.00 -14.02
C TRP A 23 1.56 3.24 -12.91
N ILE A 24 2.65 3.96 -13.17
CA ILE A 24 3.61 4.35 -12.12
C ILE A 24 2.89 5.17 -11.04
N ALA A 25 2.02 6.10 -11.42
CA ALA A 25 1.23 6.91 -10.49
C ALA A 25 0.22 6.07 -9.67
N ILE A 26 -0.35 5.00 -10.23
CA ILE A 26 -1.27 4.10 -9.52
C ILE A 26 -0.51 3.11 -8.62
N PHE A 27 0.61 2.56 -9.08
CA PHE A 27 1.42 1.60 -8.31
C PHE A 27 2.15 2.24 -7.14
N THR A 28 2.52 3.52 -7.27
CA THR A 28 3.21 4.28 -6.23
C THR A 28 2.48 4.28 -4.88
N PRO A 29 1.21 4.74 -4.76
CA PRO A 29 0.47 4.70 -3.50
C PRO A 29 -0.12 3.32 -3.16
N THR A 30 0.00 2.33 -4.06
CA THR A 30 -0.48 0.98 -3.82
C THR A 30 0.68 0.08 -3.43
N LEU A 31 1.07 -0.90 -4.25
CA LEU A 31 2.07 -1.90 -3.88
C LEU A 31 3.46 -1.32 -3.59
N VAL A 32 3.88 -0.24 -4.26
CA VAL A 32 5.20 0.36 -4.00
C VAL A 32 5.25 0.92 -2.59
N HIS A 33 4.30 1.76 -2.21
CA HIS A 33 4.25 2.33 -0.86
C HIS A 33 3.91 1.27 0.19
N VAL A 34 2.81 0.55 0.00
CA VAL A 34 2.23 -0.35 1.00
C VAL A 34 3.13 -1.57 1.24
N TYR A 35 3.78 -2.11 0.21
CA TYR A 35 4.62 -3.30 0.36
C TYR A 35 6.11 -2.99 0.33
N VAL A 36 6.61 -2.37 -0.75
CA VAL A 36 8.06 -2.19 -0.97
C VAL A 36 8.67 -1.22 0.04
N PHE A 37 8.11 -0.02 0.18
CA PHE A 37 8.61 0.98 1.13
C PHE A 37 8.44 0.53 2.58
N THR A 38 7.33 -0.14 2.91
CA THR A 38 7.18 -0.81 4.22
C THR A 38 8.34 -1.76 4.51
N GLY A 39 8.68 -2.63 3.55
CA GLY A 39 9.80 -3.55 3.65
C GLY A 39 11.13 -2.84 3.85
N PHE A 40 11.41 -1.78 3.08
CA PHE A 40 12.62 -0.97 3.25
C PHE A 40 12.70 -0.30 4.62
N PHE A 41 11.62 0.28 5.12
CA PHE A 41 11.62 0.88 6.45
C PHE A 41 11.88 -0.14 7.56
N MET A 42 11.28 -1.33 7.45
CA MET A 42 11.53 -2.40 8.41
C MET A 42 12.97 -2.89 8.33
N LEU A 43 13.49 -3.13 7.14
CA LEU A 43 14.86 -3.60 6.94
C LEU A 43 15.87 -2.58 7.43
N TYR A 44 15.70 -1.30 7.07
CA TYR A 44 16.58 -0.24 7.53
C TYR A 44 16.57 -0.13 9.06
N GLY A 45 15.39 -0.11 9.68
CA GLY A 45 15.25 -0.06 11.13
C GLY A 45 15.86 -1.27 11.83
N ALA A 46 15.72 -2.46 11.25
CA ALA A 46 16.28 -3.70 11.78
C ALA A 46 17.81 -3.72 11.69
N LEU A 47 18.37 -3.30 10.55
CA LEU A 47 19.81 -3.24 10.33
C LEU A 47 20.47 -2.20 11.25
N LYS A 48 19.93 -0.98 11.27
CA LYS A 48 20.44 0.14 12.07
C LYS A 48 20.45 -0.17 13.57
N ASN A 49 19.40 -0.81 14.08
CA ASN A 49 19.28 -1.14 15.51
C ASN A 49 19.80 -2.56 15.84
N LYS A 50 20.36 -3.29 14.87
CA LYS A 50 20.79 -4.69 15.03
C LYS A 50 19.70 -5.59 15.64
N SER A 51 18.43 -5.34 15.27
CA SER A 51 17.26 -6.01 15.85
C SER A 51 16.97 -7.34 15.15
N ILE A 52 17.25 -8.46 15.82
CA ILE A 52 16.92 -9.81 15.32
C ILE A 52 15.42 -9.95 15.06
N PRO A 53 14.50 -9.56 15.99
CA PRO A 53 13.07 -9.62 15.72
C PRO A 53 12.66 -8.82 14.48
N GLY A 54 13.28 -7.65 14.25
CA GLY A 54 13.03 -6.83 13.07
C GLY A 54 13.43 -7.54 11.77
N ILE A 55 14.58 -8.21 11.75
CA ILE A 55 15.01 -9.01 10.58
C ILE A 55 14.05 -10.18 10.35
N ILE A 56 13.65 -10.89 11.41
CA ILE A 56 12.65 -11.97 11.32
C ILE A 56 11.34 -11.45 10.72
N SER A 57 10.86 -10.28 11.14
CA SER A 57 9.64 -9.68 10.57
C SER A 57 9.77 -9.41 9.07
N VAL A 58 10.92 -8.94 8.59
CA VAL A 58 11.18 -8.74 7.14
C VAL A 58 11.18 -10.09 6.41
N ILE A 59 11.84 -11.10 6.97
CA ILE A 59 11.86 -12.45 6.38
C ILE A 59 10.45 -13.02 6.29
N VAL A 60 9.64 -12.89 7.35
CA VAL A 60 8.26 -13.37 7.39
C VAL A 60 7.40 -12.63 6.36
N LEU A 61 7.55 -11.31 6.21
CA LEU A 61 6.84 -10.52 5.19
C LEU A 61 7.08 -11.10 3.79
N ILE A 62 8.35 -11.35 3.45
CA ILE A 62 8.74 -11.91 2.14
C ILE A 62 8.26 -13.37 2.01
N ALA A 63 8.50 -14.19 3.03
CA ALA A 63 8.14 -15.62 3.01
C ALA A 63 6.64 -15.85 2.86
N CYS A 64 5.80 -15.09 3.59
CA CYS A 64 4.35 -15.15 3.44
C CYS A 64 3.91 -14.72 2.03
N SER A 65 4.54 -13.68 1.48
CA SER A 65 4.22 -13.20 0.13
C SER A 65 4.54 -14.23 -0.94
N VAL A 66 5.74 -14.84 -0.84
CA VAL A 66 6.16 -15.93 -1.73
C VAL A 66 5.21 -17.11 -1.58
N TYR A 67 4.90 -17.53 -0.35
CA TYR A 67 3.98 -18.62 -0.08
C TYR A 67 2.58 -18.40 -0.69
N ILE A 68 2.00 -17.21 -0.52
CA ILE A 68 0.69 -16.88 -1.09
C ILE A 68 0.72 -17.04 -2.63
N LEU A 69 1.74 -16.49 -3.28
CA LEU A 69 1.85 -16.51 -4.74
C LEU A 69 2.19 -17.90 -5.30
N SER A 70 3.05 -18.66 -4.62
CA SER A 70 3.56 -19.96 -5.10
C SER A 70 2.79 -21.18 -4.61
N SER A 71 1.94 -21.05 -3.59
CA SER A 71 1.23 -22.19 -2.99
C SER A 71 0.40 -22.98 -4.01
N SER A 72 0.47 -24.31 -3.96
CA SER A 72 -0.39 -25.15 -4.79
C SER A 72 -1.80 -25.16 -4.21
N THR A 73 -2.76 -24.62 -4.96
CA THR A 73 -4.18 -24.64 -4.59
C THR A 73 -4.77 -26.01 -4.92
N LYS A 74 -4.46 -27.02 -4.09
CA LYS A 74 -5.05 -28.37 -4.20
C LYS A 74 -6.50 -28.39 -3.70
N SER A 75 -6.80 -27.60 -2.68
CA SER A 75 -8.15 -27.36 -2.17
C SER A 75 -8.42 -25.86 -2.19
N PHE A 76 -9.29 -25.42 -3.08
CA PHE A 76 -9.72 -24.03 -3.18
C PHE A 76 -11.14 -23.92 -2.63
N ASN A 77 -11.31 -23.24 -1.50
CA ASN A 77 -12.63 -22.90 -1.00
C ASN A 77 -13.18 -21.79 -1.88
N TYR A 78 -14.26 -22.08 -2.59
CA TYR A 78 -14.90 -21.11 -3.46
C TYR A 78 -15.39 -19.92 -2.62
N PRO A 79 -15.03 -18.67 -3.01
CA PRO A 79 -15.64 -17.49 -2.43
C PRO A 79 -17.15 -17.49 -2.66
N SER A 80 -17.89 -16.82 -1.78
CA SER A 80 -19.32 -16.63 -2.00
C SER A 80 -19.58 -15.87 -3.30
N GLU A 81 -20.73 -16.10 -3.93
CA GLU A 81 -21.13 -15.42 -5.17
C GLU A 81 -21.11 -13.89 -5.00
N LEU A 82 -21.57 -13.38 -3.86
CA LEU A 82 -21.47 -11.95 -3.52
C LEU A 82 -20.02 -11.45 -3.55
N THR A 83 -19.06 -12.25 -3.06
CA THR A 83 -17.64 -11.87 -3.07
C THR A 83 -17.12 -11.77 -4.49
N LEU A 84 -17.49 -12.72 -5.36
CA LEU A 84 -17.11 -12.72 -6.78
C LEU A 84 -17.71 -11.52 -7.51
N GLN A 85 -18.98 -11.20 -7.27
CA GLN A 85 -19.62 -10.04 -7.89
C GLN A 85 -18.95 -8.71 -7.48
N ARG A 86 -18.71 -8.49 -6.17
CA ARG A 86 -18.04 -7.27 -5.69
C ARG A 86 -16.61 -7.16 -6.17
N PHE A 87 -16.00 -8.31 -6.40
CA PHE A 87 -14.70 -8.42 -6.97
C PHE A 87 -14.70 -8.00 -8.46
N ASP A 88 -15.62 -8.49 -9.28
CA ASP A 88 -15.75 -8.11 -10.70
C ASP A 88 -16.09 -6.62 -10.89
N GLU A 89 -16.89 -6.05 -9.97
CA GLU A 89 -17.25 -4.63 -9.96
C GLU A 89 -16.11 -3.70 -9.50
N SER A 90 -15.01 -4.26 -8.97
CA SER A 90 -13.92 -3.49 -8.37
C SER A 90 -12.96 -2.90 -9.42
N THR A 91 -12.59 -1.64 -9.24
CA THR A 91 -11.54 -0.98 -10.04
C THR A 91 -10.13 -1.52 -9.76
N PHE A 92 -9.95 -2.31 -8.70
CA PHE A 92 -8.69 -3.00 -8.42
C PHE A 92 -8.36 -4.09 -9.44
N ASN A 93 -9.29 -4.46 -10.32
CA ASN A 93 -9.07 -5.53 -11.29
C ASN A 93 -7.91 -5.26 -12.24
N ASN A 94 -7.78 -3.99 -12.62
CA ASN A 94 -6.67 -3.50 -13.41
C ASN A 94 -5.31 -3.66 -12.71
N ILE A 95 -5.25 -3.45 -11.39
CA ILE A 95 -4.02 -3.57 -10.60
C ILE A 95 -3.62 -5.04 -10.48
N VAL A 96 -4.60 -5.91 -10.23
CA VAL A 96 -4.37 -7.35 -10.09
C VAL A 96 -3.93 -7.97 -11.40
N GLU A 97 -4.62 -7.69 -12.51
CA GLU A 97 -4.24 -8.20 -13.83
C GLU A 97 -2.85 -7.73 -14.23
N PHE A 98 -2.57 -6.44 -14.08
CA PHE A 98 -1.22 -5.91 -14.36
C PHE A 98 -0.16 -6.63 -13.52
N PHE A 99 -0.38 -6.77 -12.21
CA PHE A 99 0.61 -7.41 -11.35
C PHE A 99 0.79 -8.88 -11.68
N ARG A 100 -0.30 -9.60 -11.98
CA ARG A 100 -0.29 -11.00 -12.42
C ARG A 100 0.56 -11.18 -13.67
N GLU A 101 0.35 -10.33 -14.68
CA GLU A 101 1.13 -10.34 -15.92
C GLU A 101 2.58 -9.94 -15.68
N PHE A 102 2.83 -8.93 -14.85
CA PHE A 102 4.17 -8.48 -14.49
C PHE A 102 5.01 -9.57 -13.84
N ILE A 103 4.42 -10.41 -12.98
CA ILE A 103 5.11 -11.56 -12.38
C ILE A 103 5.11 -12.81 -13.26
N GLY A 104 4.55 -12.75 -14.48
CA GLY A 104 4.48 -13.86 -15.42
C GLY A 104 3.57 -15.01 -14.96
N MET A 105 2.56 -14.74 -14.14
CA MET A 105 1.67 -15.78 -13.62
C MET A 105 0.55 -16.09 -14.63
N GLU A 106 0.54 -17.31 -15.16
CA GLU A 106 -0.50 -17.78 -16.09
C GLU A 106 -1.87 -17.91 -15.41
N ASN A 107 -2.92 -17.77 -16.21
CA ASN A 107 -4.29 -17.96 -15.74
C ASN A 107 -4.55 -19.44 -15.44
N ARG A 108 -4.88 -19.74 -14.19
CA ARG A 108 -5.26 -21.08 -13.76
C ARG A 108 -6.68 -21.07 -13.26
N PHE A 109 -7.54 -21.82 -13.92
CA PHE A 109 -8.93 -21.95 -13.55
C PHE A 109 -9.16 -23.22 -12.75
N ILE A 110 -9.94 -23.11 -11.67
CA ILE A 110 -10.62 -24.23 -11.02
C ILE A 110 -12.09 -23.91 -11.18
N GLY A 111 -12.84 -24.76 -11.89
CA GLY A 111 -14.19 -24.45 -12.40
C GLY A 111 -14.24 -23.09 -13.11
N ASN A 112 -15.11 -22.19 -12.67
CA ASN A 112 -15.29 -20.87 -13.29
C ASN A 112 -14.44 -19.75 -12.66
N VAL A 113 -13.56 -20.09 -11.72
CA VAL A 113 -12.79 -19.10 -10.96
C VAL A 113 -11.33 -19.11 -11.36
N ASN A 114 -10.80 -17.93 -11.67
CA ASN A 114 -9.37 -17.73 -11.90
C ASN A 114 -8.63 -17.69 -10.55
N VAL A 115 -7.96 -18.78 -10.23
CA VAL A 115 -7.28 -18.95 -8.93
C VAL A 115 -5.97 -18.16 -8.88
N SER A 116 -5.28 -18.02 -10.02
CA SER A 116 -4.08 -17.16 -10.11
C SER A 116 -4.42 -15.72 -9.76
N TYR A 117 -5.55 -15.25 -10.25
CA TYR A 117 -6.09 -13.94 -9.93
C TYR A 117 -6.32 -13.78 -8.41
N ILE A 118 -7.02 -14.74 -7.78
CA ILE A 118 -7.35 -14.67 -6.35
C ILE A 118 -6.10 -14.71 -5.48
N LYS A 119 -5.04 -15.40 -5.90
CA LYS A 119 -3.75 -15.37 -5.19
C LYS A 119 -3.13 -13.98 -5.18
N VAL A 120 -3.12 -13.30 -6.32
CA VAL A 120 -2.60 -11.92 -6.40
C VAL A 120 -3.45 -11.00 -5.54
N LEU A 121 -4.78 -11.12 -5.61
CA LEU A 121 -5.67 -10.35 -4.74
C LEU A 121 -5.40 -10.62 -3.25
N THR A 122 -5.20 -11.88 -2.88
CA THR A 122 -4.84 -12.30 -1.51
C THR A 122 -3.50 -11.71 -1.08
N PHE A 123 -2.52 -11.67 -1.97
CA PHE A 123 -1.23 -11.03 -1.73
C PHE A 123 -1.39 -9.52 -1.51
N ILE A 124 -2.17 -8.85 -2.34
CA ILE A 124 -2.48 -7.41 -2.17
C ILE A 124 -3.18 -7.19 -0.82
N ALA A 125 -4.21 -7.97 -0.50
CA ALA A 125 -4.90 -7.88 0.79
C ALA A 125 -3.93 -8.06 1.96
N PHE A 126 -3.07 -9.08 1.91
CA PHE A 126 -2.01 -9.31 2.89
C PHE A 126 -1.07 -8.10 3.02
N ALA A 127 -0.59 -7.55 1.90
CA ALA A 127 0.30 -6.39 1.91
C ALA A 127 -0.35 -5.18 2.60
N TYR A 128 -1.60 -4.87 2.27
CA TYR A 128 -2.35 -3.78 2.90
C TYR A 128 -2.57 -4.03 4.39
N THR A 129 -3.04 -5.21 4.78
CA THR A 129 -3.22 -5.57 6.19
C THR A 129 -1.91 -5.46 6.97
N TYR A 130 -0.82 -6.02 6.43
CA TYR A 130 0.48 -5.99 7.07
C TYR A 130 1.00 -4.56 7.22
N HIS A 131 0.88 -3.73 6.19
CA HIS A 131 1.29 -2.32 6.23
C HIS A 131 0.61 -1.57 7.39
N TYR A 132 -0.71 -1.67 7.51
CA TYR A 132 -1.46 -1.03 8.60
C TYR A 132 -1.02 -1.57 9.96
N LEU A 133 -0.94 -2.90 10.14
CA LEU A 133 -0.53 -3.49 11.41
C LEU A 133 0.90 -3.09 11.81
N ASN A 134 1.83 -3.08 10.86
CA ASN A 134 3.21 -2.65 11.08
C ASN A 134 3.26 -1.18 11.55
N TRP A 135 2.43 -0.30 10.99
CA TRP A 135 2.34 1.08 11.43
C TRP A 135 1.74 1.20 12.85
N PHE A 136 0.65 0.48 13.13
CA PHE A 136 0.04 0.44 14.46
C PHE A 136 0.94 -0.15 15.55
N SER A 137 1.83 -1.09 15.21
CA SER A 137 2.74 -1.73 16.16
C SER A 137 3.89 -0.82 16.64
N LYS A 138 4.13 0.33 15.97
CA LYS A 138 5.28 1.22 16.20
C LYS A 138 4.92 2.43 17.08
N THR A 139 4.21 2.20 18.17
CA THR A 139 3.68 3.26 19.04
C THR A 139 4.76 4.14 19.68
N SER A 140 5.94 3.59 20.00
CA SER A 140 7.07 4.32 20.59
C SER A 140 7.89 5.12 19.58
N LEU A 141 7.85 4.74 18.29
CA LEU A 141 8.52 5.48 17.21
C LEU A 141 7.65 6.65 16.72
N ILE A 142 6.35 6.41 16.53
CA ILE A 142 5.40 7.42 16.06
C ILE A 142 4.94 8.34 17.21
N LYS A 143 5.03 7.84 18.45
CA LYS A 143 4.75 8.60 19.69
C LYS A 143 3.33 9.15 19.75
N TRP A 144 2.33 8.34 19.40
CA TRP A 144 0.90 8.68 19.50
C TRP A 144 0.51 9.24 20.88
N HIS A 145 1.16 8.73 21.92
CA HIS A 145 0.94 9.11 23.31
C HIS A 145 1.58 10.46 23.70
N GLU A 146 2.48 11.01 22.88
CA GLU A 146 3.13 12.32 23.13
C GLU A 146 2.48 13.46 22.33
N ILE A 147 1.39 13.20 21.59
CA ILE A 147 0.71 14.20 20.78
C ILE A 147 -0.08 15.15 21.70
N ASN A 148 0.23 16.45 21.63
CA ASN A 148 -0.53 17.50 22.35
C ASN A 148 -2.01 17.52 21.91
N THR A 149 -2.91 17.75 22.87
CA THR A 149 -4.36 17.93 22.70
C THR A 149 -4.75 18.79 21.49
N LYS A 150 -4.02 19.88 21.19
CA LYS A 150 -4.29 20.73 20.01
C LYS A 150 -4.16 19.96 18.69
N LYS A 151 -3.13 19.12 18.57
CA LYS A 151 -2.90 18.27 17.39
C LYS A 151 -3.94 17.14 17.32
N TRP A 152 -4.30 16.56 18.45
CA TRP A 152 -5.38 15.57 18.52
C TRP A 152 -6.72 16.14 18.04
N LEU A 153 -7.06 17.37 18.46
CA LEU A 153 -8.26 18.06 18.00
C LEU A 153 -8.24 18.28 16.48
N LEU A 154 -7.09 18.67 15.93
CA LEU A 154 -6.92 18.83 14.48
C LEU A 154 -7.13 17.50 13.75
N ILE A 155 -6.55 16.39 14.23
CA ILE A 155 -6.73 15.05 13.64
C ILE A 155 -8.20 14.65 13.65
N LEU A 156 -8.88 14.82 14.78
CA LEU A 156 -10.31 14.51 14.91
C LEU A 156 -11.16 15.37 13.97
N MET A 157 -10.81 16.66 13.82
CA MET A 157 -11.50 17.56 12.90
C MET A 157 -11.32 17.12 11.44
N VAL A 158 -10.10 16.80 11.02
CA VAL A 158 -9.81 16.32 9.66
C VAL A 158 -10.56 15.00 9.39
N TRP A 159 -10.58 14.09 10.36
CA TRP A 159 -11.32 12.84 10.27
C TRP A 159 -12.83 13.06 10.15
N ALA A 160 -13.42 13.91 11.00
CA ALA A 160 -14.84 14.23 10.95
C ALA A 160 -15.24 14.91 9.63
N ILE A 161 -14.43 15.84 9.13
CA ILE A 161 -14.63 16.46 7.80
C ILE A 161 -14.57 15.39 6.70
N SER A 162 -13.63 14.46 6.79
CA SER A 162 -13.47 13.38 5.81
C SER A 162 -14.72 12.48 5.74
N ILE A 163 -15.32 12.16 6.89
CA ILE A 163 -16.57 11.39 6.95
C ILE A 163 -17.73 12.21 6.38
N SER A 164 -17.86 13.48 6.80
CA SER A 164 -18.93 14.36 6.32
C SER A 164 -18.92 14.55 4.80
N LEU A 165 -17.73 14.58 4.18
CA LEU A 165 -17.60 14.65 2.72
C LEU A 165 -18.21 13.43 2.02
N TYR A 166 -18.00 12.22 2.56
CA TYR A 166 -18.64 11.01 2.02
C TYR A 166 -20.15 11.04 2.15
N SER A 167 -20.66 11.50 3.31
CA SER A 167 -22.10 11.62 3.56
C SER A 167 -22.77 12.66 2.65
N PHE A 168 -22.07 13.73 2.29
CA PHE A 168 -22.59 14.77 1.41
C PHE A 168 -22.53 14.36 -0.07
N ASN A 169 -21.38 13.87 -0.54
CA ASN A 169 -21.21 13.41 -1.90
C ASN A 169 -20.08 12.38 -1.99
N TYR A 170 -20.45 11.13 -2.26
CA TYR A 170 -19.51 10.02 -2.32
C TYR A 170 -18.34 10.27 -3.28
N LYS A 171 -18.61 10.79 -4.49
CA LYS A 171 -17.59 11.03 -5.52
C LYS A 171 -16.60 12.11 -5.07
N LEU A 172 -17.10 13.18 -4.45
CA LEU A 172 -16.27 14.26 -3.92
C LEU A 172 -15.42 13.78 -2.74
N GLY A 173 -16.04 13.08 -1.78
CA GLY A 173 -15.33 12.48 -0.64
C GLY A 173 -14.23 11.54 -1.10
N PHE A 174 -14.55 10.62 -2.02
CA PHE A 174 -13.58 9.71 -2.61
C PHE A 174 -12.40 10.46 -3.25
N ALA A 175 -12.67 11.46 -4.11
CA ALA A 175 -11.61 12.22 -4.79
C ALA A 175 -10.70 12.98 -3.82
N ILE A 176 -11.27 13.65 -2.82
CA ILE A 176 -10.49 14.42 -1.82
C ILE A 176 -9.65 13.48 -0.96
N LEU A 177 -10.21 12.40 -0.43
CA LEU A 177 -9.46 11.46 0.39
C LEU A 177 -8.42 10.69 -0.43
N PHE A 178 -8.72 10.37 -1.69
CA PHE A 178 -7.74 9.79 -2.60
C PHE A 178 -6.56 10.74 -2.82
N LEU A 179 -6.80 12.03 -3.01
CA LEU A 179 -5.74 13.04 -3.12
C LEU A 179 -4.91 13.13 -1.83
N LEU A 180 -5.56 13.15 -0.66
CA LEU A 180 -4.84 13.14 0.63
C LEU A 180 -4.02 11.86 0.82
N SER A 181 -4.56 10.73 0.37
CA SER A 181 -3.85 9.46 0.34
C SER A 181 -2.61 9.53 -0.57
N PHE A 182 -2.75 10.08 -1.77
CA PHE A 182 -1.60 10.24 -2.65
C PHE A 182 -0.55 11.21 -2.09
N LEU A 183 -1.01 12.32 -1.49
CA LEU A 183 -0.14 13.37 -1.00
C LEU A 183 0.78 12.90 0.13
N HIS A 184 0.30 12.10 1.09
CA HIS A 184 1.17 11.63 2.17
C HIS A 184 2.27 10.69 1.64
N VAL A 185 1.93 9.78 0.73
CA VAL A 185 2.92 8.91 0.06
C VAL A 185 3.98 9.76 -0.65
N PHE A 186 3.55 10.81 -1.34
CA PHE A 186 4.46 11.71 -2.03
C PHE A 186 5.41 12.44 -1.07
N LEU A 187 4.88 12.94 0.04
CA LEU A 187 5.67 13.65 1.06
C LEU A 187 6.68 12.72 1.78
N GLU A 188 6.44 11.41 1.77
CA GLU A 188 7.36 10.42 2.35
C GLU A 188 8.53 10.04 1.43
N PHE A 189 8.53 10.44 0.15
CA PHE A 189 9.62 10.08 -0.79
C PHE A 189 11.03 10.42 -0.30
N PRO A 190 11.31 11.62 0.24
CA PRO A 190 12.64 11.92 0.77
C PRO A 190 13.08 10.93 1.85
N LEU A 191 12.14 10.53 2.71
CA LEU A 191 12.39 9.56 3.76
C LEU A 191 12.63 8.15 3.18
N ASN A 192 11.89 7.74 2.15
CA ASN A 192 12.14 6.48 1.43
C ASN A 192 13.55 6.42 0.84
N VAL A 193 14.01 7.51 0.22
CA VAL A 193 15.36 7.61 -0.33
C VAL A 193 16.42 7.49 0.76
N ILE A 194 16.22 8.14 1.91
CA ILE A 194 17.13 8.03 3.07
C ILE A 194 17.19 6.57 3.57
N SER A 195 16.05 5.90 3.69
CA SER A 195 15.99 4.50 4.12
C SER A 195 16.76 3.57 3.19
N ILE A 196 16.61 3.73 1.86
CA ILE A 196 17.32 2.92 0.87
C ILE A 196 18.83 3.15 0.98
N LYS A 197 19.27 4.41 1.03
CA LYS A 197 20.70 4.75 1.21
C LYS A 197 21.26 4.16 2.49
N GLY A 198 20.48 4.24 3.59
CA GLY A 198 20.84 3.67 4.87
C GLY A 198 21.00 2.14 4.84
N ILE A 199 20.10 1.42 4.15
CA ILE A 199 20.24 -0.04 3.96
C ILE A 199 21.55 -0.37 3.26
N ILE A 200 21.86 0.30 2.15
CA ILE A 200 23.09 0.06 1.38
C ILE A 200 24.32 0.28 2.27
N GLN A 201 24.35 1.37 3.02
CA GLN A 201 25.46 1.68 3.93
C GLN A 201 25.62 0.62 5.03
N GLU A 202 24.53 0.23 5.69
CA GLU A 202 24.57 -0.80 6.75
C GLU A 202 25.00 -2.17 6.22
N LEU A 203 24.61 -2.53 5.00
CA LEU A 203 25.06 -3.77 4.37
C LEU A 203 26.56 -3.70 4.03
N LEU A 204 27.03 -2.62 3.41
CA LEU A 204 28.45 -2.44 3.08
C LEU A 204 29.36 -2.49 4.31
N LEU A 205 28.91 -1.94 5.44
CA LEU A 205 29.64 -1.98 6.71
C LEU A 205 29.77 -3.40 7.29
N ARG A 206 28.87 -4.33 6.93
CA ARG A 206 28.87 -5.71 7.43
C ARG A 206 29.66 -6.67 6.54
N PHE A 207 29.91 -6.29 5.28
CA PHE A 207 30.76 -7.03 4.34
C PHE A 207 32.23 -6.60 4.37
N ARG A 208 32.58 -5.59 5.18
CA ARG A 208 33.95 -5.22 5.54
C ARG A 208 34.32 -5.84 6.88
#